data_AF-A0A941WA86-F1
#
_entry.id   AF-A0A941WA86-F1
#
_cell.length_a   1.000
_cell.length_b   1.000
_cell.length_c   1.000
_cell.angle_alpha   90.00
_cell.angle_beta   90.00
_cell.angle_gamma   90.00
#
_symmetry.space_group_name_H-M   'P 1'
#
loop_
_entity.id
_entity.type
_entity.pdbx_description
1 polymer ?
#
loop_
_entity_poly.entity_id
_entity_poly.type
_entity_poly.pdbx_seq_one_letter_code
_entity_poly.pdbx_strand_id
1 'polypeptide(L)'
;MKGKMKNFAMKAIAGVMAVSMFAMAGCGEALTGDGIGRDPENPPVYRADEAFRTAAWSLPPNANTGYGVLADNPDYATVENYQIMRDCGFEYALPTSDYTDEHIFNTLEKAEAVGMKVLVRDYSSFGIQQTIALGGTYAEARDNFAKKTEEIKARYDRFKEYDSFAGVLAYDEPDSTLFPAIAAAQDWFLKYYPEYEFYVNLLPNYATPKQLFGTDSDKGYTYADHVSMFVEEVNPMLVSYDHYALLRDAFDAKYLLDDFLYNLWLFAEQAKAKDIPFYIYLQTMGFYDNVPIENYAEFAWQCYTSMAFGVTGIQCFCYWTLLEEESLNNVRDGIVDRDGTILPAYSIVQEVFREIKSFEQVYMSFDWDGFRLYEGSLVENSMFGYIRKNQLEKLKGVREVTVDQDVVIGQFLDAEGYPGFMVSNASSPFDLNGATVTMTFDGDVTAAQVYQKGEMKTVKLTDHKLTLELESGGGCFVLPL
;
A
#
# COMPACT_ATOMS: atom_id res chain seq x y z
N MET A 1 54.94 26.25 30.23
CA MET A 1 55.79 25.12 29.78
C MET A 1 54.85 24.19 29.00
N LYS A 2 54.91 24.19 27.66
CA LYS A 2 55.47 23.11 26.80
C LYS A 2 55.00 21.71 27.27
N GLY A 3 54.31 20.85 26.51
CA GLY A 3 53.84 20.70 25.12
C GLY A 3 52.94 19.43 25.12
N LYS A 4 52.39 18.84 24.07
CA LYS A 4 52.41 18.98 22.60
C LYS A 4 51.21 18.15 22.07
N MET A 5 50.52 18.71 21.07
CA MET A 5 49.91 18.10 19.87
C MET A 5 49.60 16.59 19.81
N LYS A 6 48.39 16.27 19.32
CA LYS A 6 48.20 15.63 18.00
C LYS A 6 46.81 15.96 17.42
N ASN A 7 46.81 16.79 16.37
CA ASN A 7 45.77 16.87 15.35
C ASN A 7 45.84 15.62 14.47
N PHE A 8 44.70 15.14 13.97
CA PHE A 8 44.66 14.36 12.73
C PHE A 8 43.67 15.01 11.75
N ALA A 9 44.12 15.09 10.51
CA ALA A 9 43.59 15.92 9.45
C ALA A 9 42.49 15.24 8.64
N MET A 10 41.45 16.01 8.37
CA MET A 10 40.81 16.25 7.08
C MET A 10 41.36 15.45 5.88
N LYS A 11 40.52 14.61 5.28
CA LYS A 11 40.60 14.24 3.86
C LYS A 11 39.20 14.32 3.25
N ALA A 12 38.92 15.47 2.64
CA ALA A 12 37.93 15.57 1.58
C ALA A 12 38.53 14.92 0.32
N ILE A 13 37.86 13.91 -0.23
CA ILE A 13 38.18 13.38 -1.56
C ILE A 13 37.24 14.07 -2.53
N ALA A 14 37.77 15.10 -3.19
CA ALA A 14 37.20 15.65 -4.41
C ALA A 14 37.57 14.70 -5.56
N GLY A 15 36.60 13.91 -6.01
CA GLY A 15 36.70 13.13 -7.24
C GLY A 15 36.39 14.02 -8.43
N VAL A 16 37.43 14.43 -9.15
CA VAL A 16 37.32 15.03 -10.48
C VAL A 16 36.93 13.91 -11.46
N MET A 17 35.66 13.81 -11.85
CA MET A 17 35.29 13.05 -13.05
C MET A 17 35.46 13.97 -14.26
N ALA A 18 36.51 13.71 -15.02
CA ALA A 18 36.77 14.33 -16.30
C ALA A 18 35.67 13.90 -17.29
N VAL A 19 34.91 14.89 -17.75
CA VAL A 19 34.03 14.78 -18.91
C VAL A 19 34.89 14.51 -20.14
N SER A 20 34.94 13.27 -20.59
CA SER A 20 35.44 12.92 -21.92
C SER A 20 34.29 12.99 -22.92
N MET A 21 34.02 14.20 -23.44
CA MET A 21 33.24 14.38 -24.67
C MET A 21 34.06 13.81 -25.84
N PHE A 22 33.71 12.62 -26.30
CA PHE A 22 34.03 12.21 -27.67
C PHE A 22 32.93 12.73 -28.58
N ALA A 23 33.18 13.89 -29.20
CA ALA A 23 32.40 14.36 -30.33
C ALA A 23 32.77 13.53 -31.57
N MET A 24 31.97 12.51 -31.90
CA MET A 24 31.88 12.04 -33.28
C MET A 24 30.72 12.76 -33.95
N ALA A 25 31.05 13.67 -34.85
CA ALA A 25 30.11 14.31 -35.75
C ALA A 25 29.62 13.27 -36.78
N GLY A 26 28.47 12.66 -36.50
CA GLY A 26 27.62 12.00 -37.48
C GLY A 26 26.36 12.85 -37.66
N CYS A 27 25.97 13.15 -38.90
CA CYS A 27 24.71 13.82 -39.20
C CYS A 27 23.54 12.95 -38.72
N GLY A 28 22.95 13.31 -37.58
CA GLY A 28 21.66 12.82 -37.11
C GLY A 28 20.84 14.02 -36.67
N GLU A 29 19.55 14.03 -37.01
CA GLU A 29 18.60 15.00 -36.45
C GLU A 29 18.76 15.03 -34.92
N ALA A 30 18.80 16.23 -34.33
CA ALA A 30 18.85 16.35 -32.88
C ALA A 30 17.58 15.67 -32.33
N LEU A 31 17.75 14.60 -31.57
CA LEU A 31 16.66 13.94 -30.85
C LEU A 31 16.03 14.99 -29.93
N THR A 32 14.85 15.47 -30.29
CA THR A 32 14.08 16.40 -29.47
C THR A 32 13.38 15.59 -28.39
N GLY A 33 13.69 15.83 -27.11
CA GLY A 33 13.03 15.12 -26.01
C GLY A 33 13.70 15.30 -24.66
N ASP A 34 13.12 14.66 -23.64
CA ASP A 34 13.58 14.66 -22.24
C ASP A 34 14.78 13.71 -22.01
N GLY A 35 15.29 13.02 -23.05
CA GLY A 35 16.51 12.22 -22.99
C GLY A 35 16.38 10.93 -22.17
N ILE A 36 15.23 10.26 -22.27
CA ILE A 36 14.85 9.11 -21.44
C ILE A 36 15.17 7.76 -22.06
N GLY A 37 15.65 7.72 -23.32
CA GLY A 37 16.00 6.49 -24.02
C GLY A 37 17.20 5.77 -23.37
N ARG A 38 17.11 4.44 -23.29
CA ARG A 38 18.08 3.47 -22.78
C ARG A 38 18.33 2.38 -23.81
N ASP A 39 19.52 1.81 -23.79
CA ASP A 39 19.91 0.77 -24.74
C ASP A 39 18.97 -0.46 -24.69
N PRO A 40 18.19 -0.74 -25.75
CA PRO A 40 17.28 -1.87 -25.76
C PRO A 40 17.99 -3.23 -25.76
N GLU A 41 19.24 -3.28 -26.20
CA GLU A 41 20.04 -4.51 -26.22
C GLU A 41 20.73 -4.77 -24.87
N ASN A 42 20.76 -3.76 -23.98
CA ASN A 42 21.29 -3.87 -22.63
C ASN A 42 20.44 -3.05 -21.62
N PRO A 43 19.19 -3.48 -21.38
CA PRO A 43 18.28 -2.76 -20.49
C PRO A 43 18.77 -2.83 -19.03
N PRO A 44 18.42 -1.83 -18.20
CA PRO A 44 18.75 -1.83 -16.78
C PRO A 44 18.14 -3.03 -16.06
N VAL A 45 18.87 -3.54 -15.05
CA VAL A 45 18.41 -4.64 -14.19
C VAL A 45 18.12 -4.07 -12.81
N TYR A 46 16.86 -4.19 -12.39
CA TYR A 46 16.40 -3.68 -11.10
C TYR A 46 16.37 -4.77 -10.02
N ARG A 47 16.76 -4.34 -8.82
CA ARG A 47 16.74 -5.12 -7.58
C ARG A 47 16.38 -4.15 -6.47
N ALA A 48 15.26 -4.40 -5.81
CA ALA A 48 14.82 -3.62 -4.67
C ALA A 48 15.23 -4.32 -3.38
N ASP A 49 15.64 -3.55 -2.38
CA ASP A 49 15.93 -4.06 -1.04
C ASP A 49 14.64 -4.35 -0.26
N GLU A 50 13.56 -3.64 -0.59
CA GLU A 50 12.23 -3.83 -0.02
C GLU A 50 11.33 -4.66 -0.95
N ALA A 51 10.43 -5.43 -0.35
CA ALA A 51 9.42 -6.22 -1.06
C ALA A 51 8.07 -5.51 -1.04
N PHE A 52 7.28 -5.70 -2.10
CA PHE A 52 5.91 -5.18 -2.11
C PHE A 52 5.08 -5.92 -1.07
N ARG A 53 4.46 -5.22 -0.11
CA ARG A 53 3.74 -5.90 0.98
C ARG A 53 2.41 -6.47 0.52
N THR A 54 2.11 -7.70 0.94
CA THR A 54 0.77 -8.30 0.91
C THR A 54 0.37 -8.75 2.30
N ALA A 55 -0.73 -8.23 2.86
CA ALA A 55 -1.17 -8.54 4.22
C ALA A 55 -2.62 -8.98 4.32
N ALA A 56 -2.89 -9.91 5.22
CA ALA A 56 -4.23 -10.42 5.51
C ALA A 56 -4.76 -9.80 6.81
N TRP A 57 -5.92 -9.14 6.73
CA TRP A 57 -6.74 -8.79 7.89
C TRP A 57 -7.78 -9.88 8.12
N SER A 58 -8.07 -10.18 9.40
CA SER A 58 -8.91 -11.31 9.82
C SER A 58 -8.29 -12.66 9.40
N LEU A 59 -7.51 -13.22 10.33
CA LEU A 59 -6.72 -14.46 10.15
C LEU A 59 -7.57 -15.71 10.39
N PRO A 60 -7.07 -16.92 10.05
CA PRO A 60 -7.67 -18.16 10.55
C PRO A 60 -7.83 -18.08 12.08
N PRO A 61 -9.07 -18.09 12.60
CA PRO A 61 -9.34 -17.70 13.98
C PRO A 61 -8.97 -18.81 14.97
N ASN A 62 -8.47 -18.40 16.14
CA ASN A 62 -8.37 -19.27 17.31
C ASN A 62 -9.77 -19.74 17.75
N ALA A 63 -9.86 -20.81 18.54
CA ALA A 63 -11.14 -21.27 19.06
C ALA A 63 -11.81 -20.22 19.97
N ASN A 64 -13.14 -20.16 19.93
CA ASN A 64 -13.97 -19.33 20.78
C ASN A 64 -13.68 -17.81 20.71
N THR A 65 -13.38 -17.31 19.51
CA THR A 65 -13.10 -15.88 19.26
C THR A 65 -14.20 -15.16 18.49
N GLY A 66 -15.21 -15.87 18.00
CA GLY A 66 -16.35 -15.29 17.30
C GLY A 66 -17.30 -14.52 18.21
N TYR A 67 -18.33 -13.93 17.62
CA TYR A 67 -19.34 -13.14 18.31
C TYR A 67 -20.75 -13.75 18.15
N GLY A 68 -21.60 -13.56 19.16
CA GLY A 68 -23.00 -14.01 19.12
C GLY A 68 -23.11 -15.52 18.95
N VAL A 69 -23.88 -15.98 17.95
CA VAL A 69 -24.04 -17.41 17.64
C VAL A 69 -22.76 -18.10 17.16
N LEU A 70 -21.71 -17.33 16.83
CA LEU A 70 -20.41 -17.84 16.39
C LEU A 70 -19.36 -17.85 17.53
N ALA A 71 -19.77 -17.56 18.77
CA ALA A 71 -18.86 -17.46 19.92
C ALA A 71 -18.11 -18.76 20.25
N ASP A 72 -18.66 -19.93 19.89
CA ASP A 72 -18.04 -21.25 20.11
C ASP A 72 -17.41 -21.81 18.81
N ASN A 73 -16.81 -20.95 17.97
CA ASN A 73 -16.18 -21.38 16.73
C ASN A 73 -15.04 -22.39 16.98
N PRO A 74 -14.84 -23.39 16.08
CA PRO A 74 -13.69 -24.27 16.11
C PRO A 74 -12.36 -23.51 16.01
N ASP A 75 -11.27 -24.17 16.42
CA ASP A 75 -9.92 -23.67 16.18
C ASP A 75 -9.55 -23.86 14.71
N TYR A 76 -9.42 -22.75 13.99
CA TYR A 76 -8.95 -22.70 12.61
C TYR A 76 -7.54 -22.14 12.51
N ALA A 77 -6.91 -21.71 13.62
CA ALA A 77 -5.54 -21.23 13.67
C ALA A 77 -4.55 -22.41 13.61
N THR A 78 -4.53 -23.09 12.47
CA THR A 78 -3.71 -24.27 12.18
C THR A 78 -2.60 -23.93 11.17
N VAL A 79 -1.50 -24.70 11.19
CA VAL A 79 -0.43 -24.55 10.20
C VAL A 79 -0.96 -24.72 8.77
N GLU A 80 -1.93 -25.61 8.56
CA GLU A 80 -2.57 -25.83 7.26
C GLU A 80 -3.30 -24.59 6.75
N ASN A 81 -4.14 -23.96 7.59
CA ASN A 81 -4.85 -22.74 7.18
C ASN A 81 -3.92 -21.53 7.00
N TYR A 82 -2.83 -21.45 7.78
CA TYR A 82 -1.79 -20.46 7.57
C TYR A 82 -0.99 -20.73 6.28
N GLN A 83 -0.76 -21.99 5.92
CA GLN A 83 -0.13 -22.35 4.64
C GLN A 83 -1.04 -21.99 3.47
N ILE A 84 -2.34 -22.23 3.56
CA ILE A 84 -3.33 -21.78 2.56
C ILE A 84 -3.28 -20.25 2.42
N MET A 85 -3.25 -19.51 3.54
CA MET A 85 -3.09 -18.05 3.50
C MET A 85 -1.79 -17.62 2.81
N ARG A 86 -0.67 -18.28 3.13
CA ARG A 86 0.63 -18.02 2.51
C ARG A 86 0.62 -18.32 1.01
N ASP A 87 0.03 -19.44 0.61
CA ASP A 87 -0.07 -19.89 -0.79
C ASP A 87 -0.98 -18.98 -1.62
N CYS A 88 -1.95 -18.30 -1.00
CA CYS A 88 -2.73 -17.23 -1.64
C CYS A 88 -1.86 -16.03 -2.04
N GLY A 89 -0.69 -15.86 -1.41
CA GLY A 89 0.26 -14.79 -1.70
C GLY A 89 0.39 -13.77 -0.58
N PHE A 90 -0.23 -13.98 0.58
CA PHE A 90 -0.03 -13.12 1.75
C PHE A 90 1.34 -13.36 2.41
N GLU A 91 1.97 -12.30 2.88
CA GLU A 91 3.27 -12.33 3.58
C GLU A 91 3.14 -11.87 5.03
N TYR A 92 2.18 -10.99 5.31
CA TYR A 92 1.90 -10.45 6.63
C TYR A 92 0.52 -10.86 7.13
N ALA A 93 0.44 -11.14 8.43
CA ALA A 93 -0.75 -11.51 9.16
C ALA A 93 -1.08 -10.42 10.20
N LEU A 94 -2.29 -9.86 10.11
CA LEU A 94 -2.79 -8.78 10.96
C LEU A 94 -3.97 -9.32 11.80
N PRO A 95 -3.72 -9.83 13.02
CA PRO A 95 -4.75 -10.45 13.86
C PRO A 95 -5.76 -9.44 14.38
N THR A 96 -7.03 -9.84 14.37
CA THR A 96 -8.18 -9.05 14.84
C THR A 96 -8.87 -9.66 16.05
N SER A 97 -8.65 -10.95 16.29
CA SER A 97 -9.34 -11.76 17.29
C SER A 97 -8.39 -12.40 18.32
N ASP A 98 -7.14 -11.96 18.34
CA ASP A 98 -6.11 -12.43 19.27
C ASP A 98 -6.20 -11.71 20.62
N TYR A 99 -7.26 -11.97 21.36
CA TYR A 99 -7.57 -11.28 22.62
C TYR A 99 -6.71 -11.71 23.83
N THR A 100 -5.99 -12.83 23.72
CA THR A 100 -5.21 -13.41 24.84
C THR A 100 -3.77 -13.72 24.43
N ASP A 101 -2.90 -13.91 25.43
CA ASP A 101 -1.54 -14.42 25.22
C ASP A 101 -1.53 -15.70 24.40
N GLU A 102 -2.40 -16.65 24.76
CA GLU A 102 -2.48 -17.93 24.08
C GLU A 102 -2.75 -17.76 22.59
N HIS A 103 -3.68 -16.86 22.23
CA HIS A 103 -3.98 -16.57 20.83
C HIS A 103 -2.78 -15.95 20.11
N ILE A 104 -2.15 -14.92 20.72
CA ILE A 104 -1.01 -14.23 20.10
C ILE A 104 0.17 -15.18 19.89
N PHE A 105 0.53 -15.99 20.89
CA PHE A 105 1.63 -16.95 20.76
C PHE A 105 1.29 -18.07 19.77
N ASN A 106 0.03 -18.52 19.70
CA ASN A 106 -0.38 -19.47 18.68
C ASN A 106 -0.24 -18.88 17.28
N THR A 107 -0.72 -17.66 17.04
CA THR A 107 -0.58 -16.93 15.77
C THR A 107 0.88 -16.76 15.37
N LEU A 108 1.76 -16.35 16.29
CA LEU A 108 3.21 -16.24 16.04
C LEU A 108 3.80 -17.60 15.62
N GLU A 109 3.47 -18.68 16.33
CA GLU A 109 3.94 -20.04 16.02
C GLU A 109 3.45 -20.52 14.64
N LYS A 110 2.16 -20.33 14.31
CA LYS A 110 1.60 -20.77 13.03
C LYS A 110 2.14 -19.97 11.85
N ALA A 111 2.29 -18.65 12.02
CA ALA A 111 2.91 -17.80 11.02
C ALA A 111 4.38 -18.17 10.78
N GLU A 112 5.15 -18.43 11.85
CA GLU A 112 6.55 -18.84 11.75
C GLU A 112 6.72 -20.15 10.99
N ALA A 113 5.85 -21.13 11.26
CA ALA A 113 5.88 -22.44 10.61
C ALA A 113 5.76 -22.37 9.07
N VAL A 114 5.17 -21.29 8.53
CA VAL A 114 4.96 -21.09 7.08
C VAL A 114 5.75 -19.89 6.53
N GLY A 115 6.60 -19.27 7.36
CA GLY A 115 7.43 -18.13 6.96
C GLY A 115 6.69 -16.81 6.76
N MET A 116 5.54 -16.62 7.41
CA MET A 116 4.81 -15.35 7.43
C MET A 116 5.26 -14.45 8.58
N LYS A 117 5.02 -13.15 8.41
CA LYS A 117 5.24 -12.10 9.40
C LYS A 117 3.95 -11.73 10.11
N VAL A 118 4.04 -11.29 11.37
CA VAL A 118 2.90 -10.89 12.20
C VAL A 118 3.14 -9.49 12.76
N LEU A 119 2.15 -8.61 12.58
CA LEU A 119 2.06 -7.38 13.37
C LEU A 119 1.12 -7.63 14.53
N VAL A 120 1.67 -7.81 15.73
CA VAL A 120 0.87 -8.16 16.91
C VAL A 120 -0.04 -6.99 17.28
N ARG A 121 -1.31 -7.29 17.52
CA ARG A 121 -2.26 -6.37 18.13
C ARG A 121 -2.45 -6.75 19.60
N ASP A 122 -1.85 -5.98 20.50
CA ASP A 122 -1.86 -6.29 21.94
C ASP A 122 -3.05 -5.64 22.66
N TYR A 123 -4.10 -6.43 22.86
CA TYR A 123 -5.33 -6.00 23.56
C TYR A 123 -5.22 -5.99 25.09
N SER A 124 -4.07 -6.36 25.66
CA SER A 124 -3.90 -6.36 27.12
C SER A 124 -4.17 -4.97 27.72
N SER A 125 -4.73 -4.93 28.93
CA SER A 125 -5.12 -3.67 29.61
C SER A 125 -3.95 -2.72 29.88
N PHE A 126 -2.72 -3.23 29.79
CA PHE A 126 -1.47 -2.48 29.97
C PHE A 126 -0.65 -2.36 28.67
N GLY A 127 -1.09 -2.97 27.57
CA GLY A 127 -0.39 -3.00 26.29
C GLY A 127 -0.30 -1.63 25.60
N ILE A 128 0.35 -1.62 24.43
CA ILE A 128 0.59 -0.39 23.65
C ILE A 128 -0.73 0.30 23.29
N GLN A 129 -1.67 -0.43 22.66
CA GLN A 129 -2.95 0.13 22.22
C GLN A 129 -3.71 0.77 23.40
N GLN A 130 -3.75 0.09 24.55
CA GLN A 130 -4.53 0.54 25.71
C GLN A 130 -3.85 1.69 26.44
N THR A 131 -2.53 1.83 26.28
CA THR A 131 -1.77 2.97 26.78
C THR A 131 -1.94 4.19 25.88
N ILE A 132 -2.01 4.00 24.55
CA ILE A 132 -2.38 5.06 23.59
C ILE A 132 -3.78 5.57 23.88
N ALA A 133 -4.75 4.67 24.12
CA ALA A 133 -6.15 5.01 24.36
C ALA A 133 -6.41 5.87 25.61
N LEU A 134 -5.41 6.04 26.50
CA LEU A 134 -5.48 7.02 27.59
C LEU A 134 -5.43 8.46 27.07
N GLY A 135 -4.93 8.67 25.86
CA GLY A 135 -4.77 9.98 25.23
C GLY A 135 -3.84 10.91 26.01
N GLY A 136 -4.10 12.21 25.87
CA GLY A 136 -3.35 13.27 26.55
C GLY A 136 -2.23 13.85 25.69
N THR A 137 -1.51 14.80 26.26
CA THR A 137 -0.35 15.40 25.59
C THR A 137 0.78 14.38 25.41
N TYR A 138 1.68 14.61 24.46
CA TYR A 138 2.87 13.77 24.26
C TYR A 138 3.62 13.50 25.58
N ALA A 139 3.80 14.54 26.42
CA ALA A 139 4.51 14.40 27.70
C ALA A 139 3.79 13.46 28.69
N GLU A 140 2.47 13.56 28.79
CA GLU A 140 1.66 12.69 29.65
C GLU A 140 1.66 11.25 29.15
N ALA A 141 1.50 11.06 27.83
CA ALA A 141 1.56 9.74 27.20
C ALA A 141 2.93 9.09 27.38
N ARG A 142 4.02 9.84 27.18
CA ARG A 142 5.39 9.37 27.42
C ARG A 142 5.60 8.94 28.88
N ASP A 143 5.07 9.69 29.83
CA ASP A 143 5.13 9.32 31.25
C ASP A 143 4.32 8.05 31.55
N ASN A 144 3.19 7.83 30.86
CA ASN A 144 2.41 6.59 30.97
C ASN A 144 3.20 5.37 30.45
N PHE A 145 3.85 5.50 29.29
CA PHE A 145 4.74 4.45 28.77
C PHE A 145 5.94 4.20 29.67
N ALA A 146 6.53 5.24 30.25
CA ALA A 146 7.63 5.11 31.20
C ALA A 146 7.23 4.27 32.44
N LYS A 147 6.03 4.50 32.98
CA LYS A 147 5.51 3.74 34.15
C LYS A 147 5.25 2.27 33.83
N LYS A 148 4.82 1.95 32.61
CA LYS A 148 4.49 0.58 32.16
C LYS A 148 5.64 -0.14 31.46
N THR A 149 6.82 0.48 31.37
CA THR A 149 7.92 0.02 30.51
C THR A 149 8.32 -1.43 30.80
N GLU A 150 8.48 -1.82 32.06
CA GLU A 150 8.91 -3.18 32.39
C GLU A 150 7.84 -4.25 32.07
N GLU A 151 6.56 -3.92 32.25
CA GLU A 151 5.43 -4.84 31.95
C GLU A 151 5.29 -5.06 30.44
N ILE A 152 5.32 -3.98 29.65
CA ILE A 152 5.26 -4.07 28.19
C ILE A 152 6.50 -4.79 27.67
N LYS A 153 7.71 -4.45 28.18
CA LYS A 153 8.94 -5.12 27.73
C LYS A 153 8.95 -6.62 28.00
N ALA A 154 8.54 -7.05 29.20
CA ALA A 154 8.54 -8.48 29.55
C ALA A 154 7.70 -9.33 28.58
N ARG A 155 6.66 -8.75 27.98
CA ARG A 155 5.83 -9.41 26.97
C ARG A 155 6.48 -9.39 25.59
N TYR A 156 6.93 -8.22 25.15
CA TYR A 156 7.50 -8.04 23.82
C TYR A 156 8.86 -8.73 23.65
N ASP A 157 9.62 -8.87 24.74
CA ASP A 157 10.83 -9.68 24.80
C ASP A 157 10.55 -11.17 24.56
N ARG A 158 9.32 -11.64 24.75
CA ARG A 158 8.89 -13.00 24.37
C ARG A 158 8.41 -13.08 22.93
N PHE A 159 7.75 -12.03 22.42
CA PHE A 159 7.32 -11.99 21.02
C PHE A 159 8.51 -12.02 20.06
N LYS A 160 9.58 -11.27 20.36
CA LYS A 160 10.80 -11.27 19.55
C LYS A 160 11.57 -12.59 19.51
N GLU A 161 11.22 -13.57 20.35
CA GLU A 161 11.79 -14.92 20.26
C GLU A 161 11.27 -15.69 19.04
N TYR A 162 10.21 -15.19 18.40
CA TYR A 162 9.65 -15.72 17.16
C TYR A 162 10.14 -14.90 15.95
N ASP A 163 10.67 -15.58 14.94
CA ASP A 163 11.10 -14.98 13.67
C ASP A 163 9.91 -14.39 12.89
N SER A 164 8.69 -14.84 13.17
CA SER A 164 7.46 -14.29 12.60
C SER A 164 7.09 -12.92 13.17
N PHE A 165 7.56 -12.53 14.35
CA PHE A 165 7.26 -11.22 14.92
C PHE A 165 7.91 -10.12 14.06
N ALA A 166 7.09 -9.27 13.44
CA ALA A 166 7.57 -8.16 12.60
C ALA A 166 7.30 -6.78 13.20
N GLY A 167 6.51 -6.71 14.27
CA GLY A 167 6.17 -5.46 14.93
C GLY A 167 4.76 -5.45 15.48
N VAL A 168 4.17 -4.25 15.54
CA VAL A 168 2.86 -4.03 16.13
C VAL A 168 1.90 -3.30 15.22
N LEU A 169 0.68 -3.80 15.18
CA LEU A 169 -0.49 -3.01 14.83
C LEU A 169 -0.89 -2.24 16.09
N ALA A 170 -0.33 -1.05 16.25
CA ALA A 170 -0.36 -0.28 17.50
C ALA A 170 -1.73 0.37 17.74
N TYR A 171 -2.36 0.86 16.69
CA TYR A 171 -3.70 1.44 16.73
C TYR A 171 -4.35 1.36 15.35
N ASP A 172 -5.67 1.36 15.34
CA ASP A 172 -6.48 1.26 14.13
C ASP A 172 -7.50 2.39 14.17
N GLU A 173 -7.55 3.18 13.11
CA GLU A 173 -8.49 4.28 12.90
C GLU A 173 -8.58 5.31 14.05
N PRO A 174 -7.45 5.89 14.53
CA PRO A 174 -7.49 6.89 15.61
C PRO A 174 -8.05 8.23 15.15
N ASP A 175 -8.80 8.90 16.02
CA ASP A 175 -9.07 10.33 15.88
C ASP A 175 -7.82 11.16 16.22
N SER A 176 -7.76 12.40 15.73
CA SER A 176 -6.55 13.24 15.85
C SER A 176 -6.16 13.61 17.29
N THR A 177 -7.07 13.46 18.26
CA THR A 177 -6.73 13.73 19.67
C THR A 177 -5.81 12.67 20.28
N LEU A 178 -5.67 11.51 19.63
CA LEU A 178 -4.77 10.44 20.04
C LEU A 178 -3.37 10.54 19.43
N PHE A 179 -3.15 11.39 18.41
CA PHE A 179 -1.87 11.47 17.70
C PHE A 179 -0.66 11.77 18.60
N PRO A 180 -0.73 12.67 19.60
CA PRO A 180 0.39 12.88 20.52
C PRO A 180 0.74 11.63 21.35
N ALA A 181 -0.27 10.83 21.70
CA ALA A 181 -0.06 9.58 22.43
C ALA A 181 0.53 8.48 21.53
N ILE A 182 0.13 8.43 20.27
CA ILE A 182 0.70 7.56 19.24
C ILE A 182 2.17 7.92 18.99
N ALA A 183 2.50 9.21 18.87
CA ALA A 183 3.87 9.69 18.72
C ALA A 183 4.77 9.22 19.89
N ALA A 184 4.29 9.41 21.13
CA ALA A 184 5.00 8.93 22.31
C ALA A 184 5.14 7.40 22.36
N ALA A 185 4.15 6.67 21.86
CA ALA A 185 4.19 5.21 21.75
C ALA A 185 5.22 4.73 20.73
N GLN A 186 5.28 5.36 19.55
CA GLN A 186 6.26 5.05 18.50
C GLN A 186 7.68 5.32 19.01
N ASP A 187 7.91 6.48 19.63
CA ASP A 187 9.22 6.82 20.21
C ASP A 187 9.65 5.82 21.30
N TRP A 188 8.71 5.41 22.16
CA TRP A 188 8.97 4.38 23.15
C TRP A 188 9.30 3.03 22.50
N PHE A 189 8.51 2.63 21.49
CA PHE A 189 8.68 1.35 20.82
C PHE A 189 10.01 1.28 20.09
N LEU A 190 10.32 2.26 19.24
CA LEU A 190 11.57 2.29 18.46
C LEU A 190 12.81 2.49 19.32
N LYS A 191 12.68 3.04 20.52
CA LYS A 191 13.79 3.07 21.49
C LYS A 191 14.21 1.67 21.96
N TYR A 192 13.27 0.75 22.12
CA TYR A 192 13.54 -0.60 22.65
C TYR A 192 13.54 -1.70 21.58
N TYR A 193 12.82 -1.47 20.47
CA TYR A 193 12.58 -2.43 19.38
C TYR A 193 12.79 -1.76 17.99
N PRO A 194 13.96 -1.16 17.73
CA PRO A 194 14.20 -0.38 16.50
C PRO A 194 14.17 -1.21 15.20
N GLU A 195 14.27 -2.53 15.30
CA GLU A 195 14.27 -3.46 14.16
C GLU A 195 12.86 -3.85 13.71
N TYR A 196 11.82 -3.43 14.44
CA TYR A 196 10.44 -3.85 14.24
C TYR A 196 9.55 -2.68 13.84
N GLU A 197 8.47 -3.00 13.15
CA GLU A 197 7.52 -2.03 12.63
C GLU A 197 6.55 -1.54 13.71
N PHE A 198 6.32 -0.22 13.73
CA PHE A 198 5.24 0.40 14.48
C PHE A 198 4.18 0.88 13.49
N TYR A 199 3.06 0.17 13.42
CA TYR A 199 2.05 0.38 12.39
C TYR A 199 0.78 1.00 12.99
N VAL A 200 0.22 2.00 12.29
CA VAL A 200 -1.09 2.61 12.58
C VAL A 200 -1.86 2.75 11.27
N ASN A 201 -3.12 2.30 11.25
CA ASN A 201 -4.03 2.52 10.13
C ASN A 201 -4.89 3.78 10.38
N LEU A 202 -5.08 4.61 9.36
CA LEU A 202 -5.93 5.81 9.43
C LEU A 202 -7.31 5.60 8.81
N LEU A 203 -8.26 6.44 9.23
CA LEU A 203 -9.60 6.52 8.69
C LEU A 203 -9.60 7.09 7.25
N PRO A 204 -10.57 6.68 6.39
CA PRO A 204 -10.81 7.28 5.07
C PRO A 204 -11.54 8.62 5.11
N ASN A 205 -11.61 9.28 3.95
CA ASN A 205 -12.27 10.57 3.74
C ASN A 205 -13.80 10.59 3.97
N TYR A 206 -14.48 9.44 3.89
CA TYR A 206 -15.90 9.34 4.24
C TYR A 206 -16.17 9.23 5.75
N ALA A 207 -15.13 9.17 6.59
CA ALA A 207 -15.28 9.19 8.03
C ALA A 207 -15.88 10.52 8.50
N THR A 208 -16.75 10.44 9.52
CA THR A 208 -17.41 11.64 10.06
C THR A 208 -16.41 12.56 10.75
N PRO A 209 -16.68 13.89 10.85
CA PRO A 209 -15.84 14.80 11.62
C PRO A 209 -15.62 14.35 13.08
N LYS A 210 -16.58 13.61 13.66
CA LYS A 210 -16.44 13.06 15.00
C LYS A 210 -15.41 11.93 15.07
N GLN A 211 -15.36 11.07 14.06
CA GLN A 211 -14.35 10.00 13.95
C GLN A 211 -12.96 10.58 13.67
N LEU A 212 -12.86 11.62 12.83
CA LEU A 212 -11.57 12.21 12.46
C LEU A 212 -10.96 13.08 13.56
N PHE A 213 -11.77 13.83 14.32
CA PHE A 213 -11.26 14.87 15.22
C PHE A 213 -11.72 14.74 16.67
N GLY A 214 -12.51 13.71 17.02
CA GLY A 214 -12.88 13.45 18.41
C GLY A 214 -13.59 14.64 19.07
N THR A 215 -12.99 15.23 20.12
CA THR A 215 -13.54 16.42 20.79
C THR A 215 -13.37 17.72 19.99
N ASP A 216 -12.55 17.70 18.95
CA ASP A 216 -12.21 18.83 18.10
C ASP A 216 -13.04 18.90 16.81
N SER A 217 -14.09 18.07 16.69
CA SER A 217 -14.97 17.97 15.51
C SER A 217 -15.63 19.28 15.07
N ASP A 218 -15.79 20.24 15.99
CA ASP A 218 -16.45 21.52 15.72
C ASP A 218 -15.47 22.64 15.29
N LYS A 219 -14.18 22.33 15.13
CA LYS A 219 -13.13 23.31 14.77
C LYS A 219 -13.05 23.61 13.27
N GLY A 220 -13.82 22.91 12.43
CA GLY A 220 -13.88 23.14 10.99
C GLY A 220 -12.67 22.60 10.20
N TYR A 221 -11.98 21.60 10.75
CA TYR A 221 -10.90 20.89 10.06
C TYR A 221 -11.44 20.05 8.90
N THR A 222 -10.61 19.90 7.87
CA THR A 222 -10.84 19.10 6.67
C THR A 222 -10.15 17.75 6.78
N TYR A 223 -10.52 16.78 5.94
CA TYR A 223 -9.82 15.50 5.91
C TYR A 223 -8.30 15.62 5.64
N ALA A 224 -7.90 16.57 4.78
CA ALA A 224 -6.48 16.86 4.54
C ALA A 224 -5.76 17.35 5.82
N ASP A 225 -6.45 18.07 6.71
CA ASP A 225 -5.90 18.44 8.01
C ASP A 225 -5.69 17.20 8.89
N HIS A 226 -6.62 16.23 8.90
CA HIS A 226 -6.44 14.99 9.67
C HIS A 226 -5.18 14.22 9.26
N VAL A 227 -4.98 14.00 7.95
CA VAL A 227 -3.83 13.25 7.44
C VAL A 227 -2.52 14.00 7.68
N SER A 228 -2.48 15.32 7.42
CA SER A 228 -1.28 16.12 7.68
C SER A 228 -0.93 16.22 9.16
N MET A 229 -1.92 16.36 10.05
CA MET A 229 -1.71 16.33 11.50
C MET A 229 -1.09 15.01 11.96
N PHE A 230 -1.52 13.87 11.42
CA PHE A 230 -0.91 12.58 11.75
C PHE A 230 0.56 12.56 11.35
N VAL A 231 0.84 12.93 10.11
CA VAL A 231 2.18 12.91 9.53
C VAL A 231 3.14 13.90 10.23
N GLU A 232 2.64 15.06 10.65
CA GLU A 232 3.41 16.08 11.36
C GLU A 232 3.64 15.73 12.84
N GLU A 233 2.62 15.25 13.55
CA GLU A 233 2.69 14.98 14.99
C GLU A 233 3.37 13.63 15.29
N VAL A 234 3.03 12.59 14.52
CA VAL A 234 3.53 11.23 14.76
C VAL A 234 4.89 10.99 14.11
N ASN A 235 5.17 11.65 12.98
CA ASN A 235 6.32 11.35 12.12
C ASN A 235 6.44 9.82 11.88
N PRO A 236 5.42 9.23 11.23
CA PRO A 236 5.22 7.79 11.20
C PRO A 236 6.26 7.08 10.31
N MET A 237 6.47 5.79 10.55
CA MET A 237 7.33 4.95 9.70
C MET A 237 6.75 4.71 8.30
N LEU A 238 5.44 4.82 8.15
CA LEU A 238 4.66 4.59 6.95
C LEU A 238 3.30 5.29 7.09
N VAL A 239 2.58 5.45 5.99
CA VAL A 239 1.17 5.85 6.03
C VAL A 239 0.29 4.73 5.47
N SER A 240 -0.84 4.51 6.13
CA SER A 240 -1.84 3.54 5.68
C SER A 240 -3.24 4.02 6.02
N TYR A 241 -4.20 3.63 5.21
CA TYR A 241 -5.63 3.79 5.46
C TYR A 241 -6.43 2.68 4.77
N ASP A 242 -7.72 2.62 5.06
CA ASP A 242 -8.68 1.76 4.39
C ASP A 242 -9.77 2.56 3.68
N HIS A 243 -9.99 2.31 2.38
CA HIS A 243 -11.08 2.92 1.61
C HIS A 243 -11.70 1.88 0.68
N TYR A 244 -12.96 1.59 0.94
CA TYR A 244 -13.69 0.49 0.34
C TYR A 244 -14.65 1.02 -0.73
N ALA A 245 -14.16 1.11 -1.97
CA ALA A 245 -14.83 1.83 -3.05
C ALA A 245 -15.93 1.04 -3.79
N LEU A 246 -16.05 -0.27 -3.60
CA LEU A 246 -16.97 -1.14 -4.36
C LEU A 246 -18.31 -1.29 -3.61
N LEU A 247 -19.35 -0.57 -4.03
CA LEU A 247 -20.68 -0.59 -3.37
C LEU A 247 -21.77 -1.09 -4.31
N ARG A 248 -22.96 -1.32 -3.76
CA ARG A 248 -24.22 -1.45 -4.50
C ARG A 248 -25.28 -0.52 -3.94
N ASP A 249 -26.20 -0.10 -4.80
CA ASP A 249 -27.34 0.71 -4.39
C ASP A 249 -28.51 -0.16 -3.87
N ALA A 250 -29.62 0.49 -3.51
CA ALA A 250 -30.83 -0.18 -3.02
C ALA A 250 -31.53 -1.08 -4.06
N PHE A 251 -31.09 -1.05 -5.32
CA PHE A 251 -31.57 -1.87 -6.43
C PHE A 251 -30.53 -2.92 -6.89
N ASP A 252 -29.50 -3.18 -6.07
CA ASP A 252 -28.37 -4.07 -6.36
C ASP A 252 -27.50 -3.64 -7.57
N ALA A 253 -27.60 -2.39 -8.02
CA ALA A 253 -26.69 -1.86 -9.04
C ALA A 253 -25.34 -1.52 -8.39
N LYS A 254 -24.27 -2.16 -8.87
CA LYS A 254 -22.90 -1.93 -8.39
C LYS A 254 -22.34 -0.60 -8.89
N TYR A 255 -21.63 0.13 -8.04
CA TYR A 255 -21.00 1.41 -8.38
C TYR A 255 -19.72 1.66 -7.56
N LEU A 256 -18.92 2.63 -8.01
CA LEU A 256 -17.70 3.06 -7.34
C LEU A 256 -17.94 4.34 -6.52
N LEU A 257 -17.29 4.47 -5.35
CA LEU A 257 -17.23 5.74 -4.64
C LEU A 257 -16.35 6.75 -5.38
N ASP A 258 -16.91 7.92 -5.64
CA ASP A 258 -16.28 8.99 -6.42
C ASP A 258 -15.02 9.58 -5.76
N ASP A 259 -14.82 9.37 -4.46
CA ASP A 259 -13.76 10.01 -3.68
C ASP A 259 -12.53 9.10 -3.43
N PHE A 260 -12.53 7.88 -3.99
CA PHE A 260 -11.44 6.91 -3.84
C PHE A 260 -10.09 7.46 -4.29
N LEU A 261 -10.03 8.03 -5.51
CA LEU A 261 -8.78 8.58 -6.05
C LEU A 261 -8.28 9.83 -5.30
N TYR A 262 -9.19 10.59 -4.68
CA TYR A 262 -8.80 11.72 -3.84
C TYR A 262 -8.03 11.25 -2.60
N ASN A 263 -8.52 10.19 -1.95
CA ASN A 263 -7.86 9.63 -0.79
C ASN A 263 -6.48 9.04 -1.15
N LEU A 264 -6.39 8.33 -2.28
CA LEU A 264 -5.11 7.79 -2.80
C LEU A 264 -4.10 8.91 -3.06
N TRP A 265 -4.51 9.94 -3.80
CA TRP A 265 -3.66 11.09 -4.10
C TRP A 265 -3.15 11.78 -2.83
N LEU A 266 -4.04 12.04 -1.87
CA LEU A 266 -3.66 12.74 -0.64
C LEU A 266 -2.59 11.98 0.15
N PHE A 267 -2.71 10.66 0.27
CA PHE A 267 -1.72 9.84 0.97
C PHE A 267 -0.43 9.68 0.17
N ALA A 268 -0.51 9.55 -1.15
CA ALA A 268 0.66 9.51 -2.03
C ALA A 268 1.54 10.77 -1.87
N GLU A 269 0.92 11.96 -1.80
CA GLU A 269 1.64 13.22 -1.55
C GLU A 269 2.31 13.25 -0.18
N GLN A 270 1.64 12.77 0.87
CA GLN A 270 2.20 12.73 2.22
C GLN A 270 3.36 11.73 2.33
N ALA A 271 3.19 10.54 1.75
CA ALA A 271 4.23 9.51 1.67
C ALA A 271 5.46 10.02 0.93
N LYS A 272 5.27 10.62 -0.26
CA LYS A 272 6.34 11.24 -1.05
C LYS A 272 7.04 12.37 -0.27
N ALA A 273 6.28 13.23 0.41
CA ALA A 273 6.85 14.36 1.16
C ALA A 273 7.71 13.92 2.36
N LYS A 274 7.44 12.74 2.92
CA LYS A 274 8.18 12.19 4.06
C LYS A 274 9.18 11.10 3.70
N ASP A 275 9.18 10.63 2.45
CA ASP A 275 10.01 9.52 2.00
C ASP A 275 9.75 8.25 2.83
N ILE A 276 8.48 7.87 2.93
CA ILE A 276 8.01 6.71 3.71
C ILE A 276 7.07 5.83 2.88
N PRO A 277 6.96 4.52 3.18
CA PRO A 277 6.04 3.61 2.51
C PRO A 277 4.57 4.04 2.63
N PHE A 278 3.80 3.68 1.60
CA PHE A 278 2.37 3.93 1.52
C PHE A 278 1.62 2.62 1.29
N TYR A 279 0.83 2.20 2.28
CA TYR A 279 0.01 0.99 2.23
C TYR A 279 -1.48 1.32 2.19
N ILE A 280 -2.30 0.39 1.69
CA ILE A 280 -3.75 0.55 1.62
C ILE A 280 -4.46 -0.76 1.96
N TYR A 281 -5.61 -0.67 2.64
CA TYR A 281 -6.55 -1.79 2.69
C TYR A 281 -7.51 -1.76 1.50
N LEU A 282 -7.65 -2.91 0.85
CA LEU A 282 -8.55 -3.14 -0.26
C LEU A 282 -9.67 -4.10 0.16
N GLN A 283 -10.83 -3.89 -0.46
CA GLN A 283 -12.04 -4.64 -0.20
C GLN A 283 -11.99 -6.00 -0.89
N THR A 284 -12.08 -7.06 -0.10
CA THR A 284 -12.29 -8.44 -0.58
C THR A 284 -13.55 -9.07 0.00
N MET A 285 -14.05 -8.55 1.12
CA MET A 285 -15.26 -9.02 1.79
C MET A 285 -16.44 -8.07 1.58
N GLY A 286 -17.66 -8.62 1.52
CA GLY A 286 -18.88 -7.81 1.55
C GLY A 286 -19.35 -7.48 2.98
N PHE A 287 -19.79 -6.24 3.20
CA PHE A 287 -20.36 -5.76 4.47
C PHE A 287 -21.20 -4.51 4.17
N TYR A 288 -22.18 -4.16 5.00
CA TYR A 288 -23.17 -3.10 4.72
C TYR A 288 -23.63 -3.13 3.24
N ASP A 289 -23.32 -2.08 2.48
CA ASP A 289 -23.58 -1.96 1.04
C ASP A 289 -22.33 -2.28 0.17
N ASN A 290 -21.17 -2.52 0.78
CA ASN A 290 -19.94 -2.96 0.14
C ASN A 290 -20.06 -4.39 -0.39
N VAL A 291 -19.71 -4.62 -1.66
CA VAL A 291 -19.86 -5.94 -2.32
C VAL A 291 -18.62 -6.84 -2.17
N PRO A 292 -18.75 -8.15 -2.00
CA PRO A 292 -17.59 -9.04 -2.10
C PRO A 292 -17.00 -8.99 -3.52
N ILE A 293 -15.73 -9.38 -3.68
CA ILE A 293 -15.13 -9.49 -5.02
C ILE A 293 -15.64 -10.76 -5.73
N GLU A 294 -16.08 -10.61 -6.98
CA GLU A 294 -16.66 -11.70 -7.77
C GLU A 294 -15.78 -12.14 -8.95
N ASN A 295 -14.89 -11.27 -9.42
CA ASN A 295 -14.07 -11.53 -10.60
C ASN A 295 -12.71 -10.79 -10.54
N TYR A 296 -11.83 -11.13 -11.50
CA TYR A 296 -10.50 -10.53 -11.63
C TYR A 296 -10.53 -9.01 -11.73
N ALA A 297 -11.44 -8.43 -12.52
CA ALA A 297 -11.47 -6.99 -12.78
C ALA A 297 -11.67 -6.19 -11.49
N GLU A 298 -12.53 -6.66 -10.59
CA GLU A 298 -12.84 -5.96 -9.33
C GLU A 298 -11.64 -5.90 -8.37
N PHE A 299 -10.83 -6.95 -8.29
CA PHE A 299 -9.64 -6.94 -7.43
C PHE A 299 -8.42 -6.31 -8.12
N ALA A 300 -8.21 -6.60 -9.41
CA ALA A 300 -7.15 -6.02 -10.22
C ALA A 300 -7.27 -4.49 -10.30
N TRP A 301 -8.49 -3.98 -10.50
CA TRP A 301 -8.75 -2.53 -10.57
C TRP A 301 -8.31 -1.83 -9.30
N GLN A 302 -8.67 -2.37 -8.13
CA GLN A 302 -8.27 -1.81 -6.84
C GLN A 302 -6.74 -1.81 -6.70
N CYS A 303 -6.08 -2.92 -7.05
CA CYS A 303 -4.63 -3.06 -6.92
C CYS A 303 -3.86 -2.14 -7.87
N TYR A 304 -4.09 -2.24 -9.18
CA TYR A 304 -3.33 -1.52 -10.19
C TYR A 304 -3.60 -0.02 -10.19
N THR A 305 -4.83 0.40 -9.85
CA THR A 305 -5.13 1.82 -9.64
C THR A 305 -4.39 2.36 -8.42
N SER A 306 -4.37 1.64 -7.30
CA SER A 306 -3.59 2.03 -6.12
C SER A 306 -2.08 2.09 -6.40
N MET A 307 -1.55 1.11 -7.14
CA MET A 307 -0.15 1.10 -7.55
C MET A 307 0.21 2.28 -8.47
N ALA A 308 -0.73 2.85 -9.24
CA ALA A 308 -0.47 4.06 -10.03
C ALA A 308 -0.27 5.32 -9.17
N PHE A 309 -0.68 5.28 -7.89
CA PHE A 309 -0.46 6.33 -6.89
C PHE A 309 0.70 6.01 -5.93
N GLY A 310 1.55 5.03 -6.26
CA GLY A 310 2.75 4.75 -5.48
C GLY A 310 2.54 3.89 -4.23
N VAL A 311 1.40 3.19 -4.14
CA VAL A 311 1.19 2.20 -3.08
C VAL A 311 2.22 1.08 -3.18
N THR A 312 2.96 0.84 -2.10
CA THR A 312 3.97 -0.21 -1.97
C THR A 312 3.51 -1.40 -1.13
N GLY A 313 2.24 -1.41 -0.70
CA GLY A 313 1.67 -2.50 0.07
C GLY A 313 0.15 -2.56 0.03
N ILE A 314 -0.38 -3.76 -0.14
CA ILE A 314 -1.81 -4.05 -0.18
C ILE A 314 -2.19 -4.96 0.98
N GLN A 315 -3.28 -4.61 1.64
CA GLN A 315 -3.84 -5.33 2.78
C GLN A 315 -5.30 -5.68 2.47
N CYS A 316 -5.76 -6.91 2.72
CA CYS A 316 -7.11 -7.32 2.32
C CYS A 316 -8.07 -7.35 3.51
N PHE A 317 -9.15 -6.56 3.43
CA PHE A 317 -10.30 -6.64 4.32
C PHE A 317 -11.45 -7.38 3.60
N CYS A 318 -11.69 -8.65 3.88
CA CYS A 318 -10.98 -9.55 4.80
C CYS A 318 -10.49 -10.82 4.10
N TYR A 319 -9.42 -11.41 4.65
CA TYR A 319 -9.01 -12.76 4.29
C TYR A 319 -10.03 -13.79 4.81
N TRP A 320 -10.17 -13.94 6.13
CA TRP A 320 -11.19 -14.78 6.73
C TRP A 320 -12.47 -13.98 6.97
N THR A 321 -13.62 -14.48 6.52
CA THR A 321 -14.93 -13.84 6.75
C THR A 321 -15.14 -13.59 8.24
N LEU A 322 -15.49 -12.36 8.63
CA LEU A 322 -15.66 -12.01 10.04
C LEU A 322 -16.62 -12.97 10.75
N LEU A 323 -16.24 -13.40 11.95
CA LEU A 323 -17.02 -14.29 12.80
C LEU A 323 -18.14 -13.55 13.54
N GLU A 324 -18.98 -12.85 12.78
CA GLU A 324 -20.16 -12.16 13.27
C GLU A 324 -21.38 -12.46 12.41
N GLU A 325 -22.56 -12.29 13.02
CA GLU A 325 -23.84 -12.51 12.36
C GLU A 325 -24.10 -11.46 11.28
N GLU A 326 -24.63 -11.91 10.13
CA GLU A 326 -25.01 -11.04 9.03
C GLU A 326 -26.00 -9.93 9.46
N SER A 327 -26.82 -10.18 10.48
CA SER A 327 -27.78 -9.19 10.99
C SER A 327 -27.14 -7.94 11.62
N LEU A 328 -25.84 -7.97 11.94
CA LEU A 328 -25.12 -6.86 12.57
C LEU A 328 -24.62 -5.86 11.52
N ASN A 329 -23.73 -6.31 10.65
CA ASN A 329 -23.10 -5.46 9.63
C ASN A 329 -23.26 -5.99 8.21
N ASN A 330 -24.25 -6.86 7.96
CA ASN A 330 -24.49 -7.45 6.63
C ASN A 330 -23.24 -8.15 6.07
N VAL A 331 -22.46 -8.79 6.96
CA VAL A 331 -21.21 -9.47 6.61
C VAL A 331 -21.48 -10.67 5.71
N ARG A 332 -20.87 -10.59 4.53
CA ARG A 332 -20.84 -11.60 3.48
C ARG A 332 -19.43 -12.14 3.31
N ASP A 333 -19.29 -13.04 2.35
CA ASP A 333 -18.09 -13.73 1.91
C ASP A 333 -16.84 -12.84 1.83
N GLY A 334 -15.77 -13.25 2.52
CA GLY A 334 -14.39 -12.80 2.31
C GLY A 334 -13.64 -13.71 1.32
N ILE A 335 -12.34 -13.91 1.55
CA ILE A 335 -11.52 -14.83 0.72
C ILE A 335 -11.74 -16.30 1.15
N VAL A 336 -11.88 -16.52 2.45
CA VAL A 336 -12.18 -17.82 3.07
C VAL A 336 -13.40 -17.64 3.97
N ASP A 337 -14.37 -18.55 3.88
CA ASP A 337 -15.59 -18.50 4.68
C ASP A 337 -15.33 -18.80 6.17
N ARG A 338 -16.33 -18.52 7.00
CA ARG A 338 -16.29 -18.64 8.47
C ARG A 338 -15.90 -20.05 8.95
N ASP A 339 -16.18 -21.08 8.16
CA ASP A 339 -15.91 -22.48 8.47
C ASP A 339 -14.60 -23.04 7.86
N GLY A 340 -13.83 -22.19 7.19
CA GLY A 340 -12.60 -22.55 6.48
C GLY A 340 -12.77 -22.96 5.03
N THR A 341 -14.00 -22.88 4.48
CA THR A 341 -14.22 -23.11 3.05
C THR A 341 -13.51 -22.05 2.21
N ILE A 342 -12.62 -22.47 1.32
CA ILE A 342 -11.96 -21.58 0.35
C ILE A 342 -13.00 -21.11 -0.68
N LEU A 343 -13.18 -19.79 -0.82
CA LEU A 343 -14.16 -19.17 -1.72
C LEU A 343 -13.54 -18.77 -3.06
N PRO A 344 -14.34 -18.49 -4.12
CA PRO A 344 -13.82 -18.11 -5.44
C PRO A 344 -12.88 -16.89 -5.44
N ALA A 345 -13.08 -15.96 -4.48
CA ALA A 345 -12.21 -14.82 -4.24
C ALA A 345 -10.74 -15.22 -4.03
N TYR A 346 -10.46 -16.39 -3.47
CA TYR A 346 -9.10 -16.90 -3.24
C TYR A 346 -8.28 -16.99 -4.53
N SER A 347 -8.81 -17.60 -5.59
CA SER A 347 -8.07 -17.73 -6.84
C SER A 347 -7.86 -16.39 -7.54
N ILE A 348 -8.82 -15.47 -7.38
CA ILE A 348 -8.74 -14.10 -7.93
C ILE A 348 -7.60 -13.33 -7.27
N VAL A 349 -7.58 -13.31 -5.94
CA VAL A 349 -6.53 -12.62 -5.16
C VAL A 349 -5.16 -13.24 -5.43
N GLN A 350 -5.08 -14.57 -5.45
CA GLN A 350 -3.83 -15.29 -5.75
C GLN A 350 -3.30 -14.99 -7.15
N GLU A 351 -4.18 -14.86 -8.15
CA GLU A 351 -3.77 -14.50 -9.51
C GLU A 351 -3.17 -13.09 -9.54
N VAL A 352 -3.88 -12.07 -9.04
CA VAL A 352 -3.41 -10.68 -9.05
C VAL A 352 -2.13 -10.50 -8.22
N PHE A 353 -2.03 -11.13 -7.04
CA PHE A 353 -0.80 -11.07 -6.25
C PHE A 353 0.39 -11.73 -6.95
N ARG A 354 0.21 -12.87 -7.63
CA ARG A 354 1.29 -13.46 -8.43
C ARG A 354 1.72 -12.54 -9.57
N GLU A 355 0.80 -11.84 -10.21
CA GLU A 355 1.13 -10.86 -11.24
C GLU A 355 1.98 -9.72 -10.66
N ILE A 356 1.55 -9.09 -9.56
CA ILE A 356 2.30 -8.01 -8.89
C ILE A 356 3.70 -8.49 -8.49
N LYS A 357 3.79 -9.67 -7.85
CA LYS A 357 5.05 -10.27 -7.41
C LYS A 357 6.01 -10.57 -8.56
N SER A 358 5.52 -10.81 -9.77
CA SER A 358 6.39 -11.06 -10.93
C SER A 358 7.27 -9.86 -11.32
N PHE A 359 6.82 -8.63 -11.00
CA PHE A 359 7.53 -7.40 -11.36
C PHE A 359 7.80 -6.48 -10.17
N GLU A 360 7.60 -6.96 -8.93
CA GLU A 360 7.80 -6.17 -7.70
C GLU A 360 9.22 -5.59 -7.62
N GLN A 361 10.24 -6.35 -8.03
CA GLN A 361 11.64 -5.91 -7.97
C GLN A 361 11.90 -4.68 -8.84
N VAL A 362 11.16 -4.56 -9.94
CA VAL A 362 11.25 -3.42 -10.85
C VAL A 362 10.43 -2.27 -10.28
N TYR A 363 9.16 -2.51 -9.92
CA TYR A 363 8.27 -1.49 -9.37
C TYR A 363 8.87 -0.82 -8.11
N MET A 364 9.36 -1.63 -7.16
CA MET A 364 9.93 -1.18 -5.89
C MET A 364 11.32 -0.52 -6.03
N SER A 365 11.90 -0.47 -7.24
CA SER A 365 13.16 0.25 -7.49
C SER A 365 12.95 1.70 -7.95
N PHE A 366 11.70 2.17 -7.96
CA PHE A 366 11.36 3.53 -8.38
C PHE A 366 10.53 4.24 -7.31
N ASP A 367 10.73 5.55 -7.22
CA ASP A 367 9.95 6.44 -6.37
C ASP A 367 8.80 7.06 -7.16
N TRP A 368 7.62 7.15 -6.54
CA TRP A 368 6.47 7.78 -7.18
C TRP A 368 6.69 9.29 -7.33
N ASP A 369 6.53 9.79 -8.56
CA ASP A 369 6.72 11.20 -8.88
C ASP A 369 5.41 11.94 -9.10
N GLY A 370 4.39 11.27 -9.62
CA GLY A 370 3.09 11.89 -9.84
C GLY A 370 2.22 11.02 -10.73
N PHE A 371 1.13 11.59 -11.23
CA PHE A 371 0.20 10.87 -12.09
C PHE A 371 -0.37 11.78 -13.17
N ARG A 372 -0.97 11.18 -14.18
CA ARG A 372 -1.77 11.86 -15.20
C ARG A 372 -3.02 11.08 -15.54
N LEU A 373 -4.10 11.81 -15.80
CA LEU A 373 -5.43 11.27 -16.07
C LEU A 373 -5.73 11.38 -17.56
N TYR A 374 -6.31 10.34 -18.14
CA TYR A 374 -6.72 10.29 -19.53
C TYR A 374 -8.15 9.79 -19.60
N GLU A 375 -9.05 10.65 -20.09
CA GLU A 375 -10.47 10.31 -20.25
C GLU A 375 -10.71 9.83 -21.67
N GLY A 376 -11.23 8.61 -21.79
CA GLY A 376 -11.57 7.98 -23.05
C GLY A 376 -13.00 7.48 -23.11
N SER A 377 -13.66 7.36 -21.94
CA SER A 377 -15.03 6.88 -21.85
C SER A 377 -16.05 7.95 -22.28
N LEU A 378 -17.28 7.51 -22.54
CA LEU A 378 -18.37 8.40 -22.98
C LEU A 378 -18.96 9.26 -21.84
N VAL A 379 -18.69 8.89 -20.59
CA VAL A 379 -19.25 9.52 -19.39
C VAL A 379 -18.09 10.03 -18.56
N GLU A 380 -18.16 11.28 -18.10
CA GLU A 380 -17.10 11.83 -17.26
C GLU A 380 -16.88 10.98 -16.01
N ASN A 381 -15.62 10.63 -15.75
CA ASN A 381 -15.22 9.90 -14.55
C ASN A 381 -15.25 10.85 -13.35
N SER A 382 -16.24 10.70 -12.48
CA SER A 382 -16.43 11.52 -11.28
C SER A 382 -15.18 11.56 -10.39
N MET A 383 -14.47 10.43 -10.26
CA MET A 383 -13.23 10.35 -9.46
C MET A 383 -12.13 11.25 -10.01
N PHE A 384 -12.03 11.40 -11.34
CA PHE A 384 -11.04 12.27 -11.94
C PHE A 384 -11.30 13.73 -11.60
N GLY A 385 -12.57 14.12 -11.45
CA GLY A 385 -12.97 15.48 -11.07
C GLY A 385 -12.36 15.96 -9.75
N TYR A 386 -12.16 15.06 -8.78
CA TYR A 386 -11.59 15.40 -7.46
C TYR A 386 -10.10 15.74 -7.52
N ILE A 387 -9.35 15.16 -8.45
CA ILE A 387 -7.88 15.23 -8.48
C ILE A 387 -7.31 15.80 -9.80
N ARG A 388 -8.17 16.18 -10.76
CA ARG A 388 -7.76 16.70 -12.09
C ARG A 388 -6.77 17.86 -12.02
N LYS A 389 -6.82 18.67 -10.95
CA LYS A 389 -5.94 19.83 -10.77
C LYS A 389 -4.57 19.49 -10.17
N ASN A 390 -4.40 18.26 -9.69
CA ASN A 390 -3.22 17.80 -8.96
C ASN A 390 -2.29 16.93 -9.81
N GLN A 391 -2.70 16.61 -11.04
CA GLN A 391 -1.91 15.80 -11.97
C GLN A 391 -0.70 16.56 -12.54
N LEU A 392 0.26 15.79 -13.05
CA LEU A 392 1.40 16.31 -13.79
C LEU A 392 0.96 17.05 -15.06
N GLU A 393 1.62 18.16 -15.38
CA GLU A 393 1.39 18.87 -16.65
C GLU A 393 1.70 17.99 -17.86
N LYS A 394 2.79 17.22 -17.79
CA LYS A 394 3.15 16.19 -18.76
C LYS A 394 3.84 15.00 -18.10
N LEU A 395 3.71 13.83 -18.72
CA LEU A 395 4.55 12.68 -18.41
C LEU A 395 5.93 12.89 -19.07
N LYS A 396 7.01 12.59 -18.35
CA LYS A 396 8.39 12.77 -18.78
C LYS A 396 8.69 11.89 -19.99
N GLY A 397 9.12 12.51 -21.08
CA GLY A 397 9.46 11.83 -22.33
C GLY A 397 8.29 11.21 -23.10
N VAL A 398 7.04 11.58 -22.76
CA VAL A 398 5.83 11.17 -23.48
C VAL A 398 5.22 12.37 -24.18
N ARG A 399 5.16 12.32 -25.52
CA ARG A 399 4.63 13.39 -26.37
C ARG A 399 3.11 13.38 -26.43
N GLU A 400 2.50 12.20 -26.49
CA GLU A 400 1.06 12.03 -26.65
C GLU A 400 0.63 10.70 -26.03
N VAL A 401 -0.58 10.68 -25.47
CA VAL A 401 -1.27 9.45 -25.07
C VAL A 401 -2.68 9.51 -25.62
N THR A 402 -3.11 8.44 -26.29
CA THR A 402 -4.49 8.27 -26.76
C THR A 402 -5.10 7.04 -26.11
N VAL A 403 -6.36 7.16 -25.67
CA VAL A 403 -7.10 6.11 -24.95
C VAL A 403 -8.52 6.00 -25.50
N ASP A 404 -9.13 4.81 -25.37
CA ASP A 404 -10.55 4.55 -25.67
C ASP A 404 -11.41 4.29 -24.41
N GLN A 405 -10.77 4.31 -23.24
CA GLN A 405 -11.34 4.15 -21.90
C GLN A 405 -10.61 5.07 -20.92
N ASP A 406 -11.12 5.18 -19.70
CA ASP A 406 -10.48 6.01 -18.68
C ASP A 406 -9.25 5.32 -18.11
N VAL A 407 -8.14 6.04 -18.07
CA VAL A 407 -6.83 5.52 -17.70
C VAL A 407 -6.15 6.48 -16.74
N VAL A 408 -5.54 5.90 -15.71
CA VAL A 408 -4.58 6.60 -14.84
C VAL A 408 -3.20 6.10 -15.18
N ILE A 409 -2.26 7.03 -15.38
CA ILE A 409 -0.84 6.71 -15.54
C ILE A 409 -0.06 7.33 -14.38
N GLY A 410 0.47 6.47 -13.51
CA GLY A 410 1.44 6.85 -12.50
C GLY A 410 2.84 6.96 -13.12
N GLN A 411 3.53 8.07 -12.88
CA GLN A 411 4.93 8.26 -13.23
C GLN A 411 5.81 8.00 -12.00
N PHE A 412 6.85 7.22 -12.22
CA PHE A 412 7.83 6.83 -11.24
C PHE A 412 9.22 7.18 -11.76
N LEU A 413 10.18 7.47 -10.88
CA LEU A 413 11.57 7.75 -11.25
C LEU A 413 12.51 6.80 -10.52
N ASP A 414 13.46 6.21 -11.25
CA ASP A 414 14.54 5.46 -10.60
C ASP A 414 15.62 6.39 -10.02
N ALA A 415 16.64 5.81 -9.38
CA ALA A 415 17.74 6.55 -8.76
C ALA A 415 18.54 7.44 -9.75
N GLU A 416 18.48 7.17 -11.05
CA GLU A 416 19.11 7.98 -12.11
C GLU A 416 18.15 9.01 -12.72
N GLY A 417 16.89 9.02 -12.27
CA GLY A 417 15.84 9.93 -12.73
C GLY A 417 15.19 9.50 -14.04
N TYR A 418 15.32 8.25 -14.47
CA TYR A 418 14.62 7.74 -15.65
C TYR A 418 13.20 7.30 -15.28
N PRO A 419 12.21 7.54 -16.16
CA PRO A 419 10.83 7.26 -15.83
C PRO A 419 10.44 5.79 -15.98
N GLY A 420 9.57 5.33 -15.11
CA GLY A 420 8.72 4.15 -15.27
C GLY A 420 7.26 4.55 -15.18
N PHE A 421 6.37 3.82 -15.85
CA PHE A 421 4.94 4.18 -15.90
C PHE A 421 4.06 3.02 -15.46
N MET A 422 3.28 3.21 -14.39
CA MET A 422 2.19 2.31 -14.04
C MET A 422 0.93 2.76 -14.77
N VAL A 423 0.54 2.03 -15.81
CA VAL A 423 -0.65 2.31 -16.63
C VAL A 423 -1.78 1.43 -16.13
N SER A 424 -2.86 2.03 -15.62
CA SER A 424 -4.02 1.30 -15.08
C SER A 424 -5.30 1.66 -15.82
N ASN A 425 -6.08 0.65 -16.20
CA ASN A 425 -7.45 0.83 -16.67
C ASN A 425 -8.33 1.27 -15.48
N ALA A 426 -8.70 2.54 -15.47
CA ALA A 426 -9.44 3.18 -14.39
C ALA A 426 -10.95 3.24 -14.63
N SER A 427 -11.44 2.71 -15.76
CA SER A 427 -12.87 2.48 -15.98
C SER A 427 -13.43 1.55 -14.90
N SER A 428 -14.74 1.69 -14.63
CA SER A 428 -15.44 0.85 -13.66
C SER A 428 -15.20 -0.65 -13.94
N PRO A 429 -14.75 -1.44 -12.94
CA PRO A 429 -14.55 -2.87 -13.12
C PRO A 429 -15.87 -3.63 -13.32
N PHE A 430 -17.01 -3.01 -13.02
CA PHE A 430 -18.34 -3.61 -13.21
C PHE A 430 -18.80 -3.58 -14.67
N ASP A 431 -18.26 -2.68 -15.49
CA ASP A 431 -18.61 -2.56 -16.90
C ASP A 431 -17.86 -3.57 -17.78
N LEU A 432 -16.79 -4.17 -17.26
CA LEU A 432 -15.95 -5.17 -17.92
C LEU A 432 -15.33 -4.70 -19.25
N ASN A 433 -15.16 -3.39 -19.42
CA ASN A 433 -14.50 -2.81 -20.59
C ASN A 433 -12.97 -2.93 -20.50
N GLY A 434 -12.35 -3.49 -21.54
CA GLY A 434 -10.90 -3.37 -21.77
C GLY A 434 -10.54 -1.99 -22.35
N ALA A 435 -9.28 -1.60 -22.19
CA ALA A 435 -8.74 -0.32 -22.63
C ALA A 435 -7.57 -0.51 -23.60
N THR A 436 -7.62 0.21 -24.72
CA THR A 436 -6.51 0.39 -25.65
C THR A 436 -5.79 1.69 -25.31
N VAL A 437 -4.51 1.61 -24.97
CA VAL A 437 -3.67 2.79 -24.65
C VAL A 437 -2.53 2.87 -25.64
N THR A 438 -2.39 3.99 -26.36
CA THR A 438 -1.21 4.25 -27.18
C THR A 438 -0.41 5.41 -26.61
N MET A 439 0.81 5.12 -26.16
CA MET A 439 1.79 6.10 -25.69
C MET A 439 2.79 6.39 -26.82
N THR A 440 2.94 7.67 -27.17
CA THR A 440 3.94 8.13 -28.13
C THR A 440 5.08 8.80 -27.36
N PHE A 441 6.24 8.16 -27.34
CA PHE A 441 7.44 8.63 -26.64
C PHE A 441 8.26 9.60 -27.48
N ASP A 442 9.21 10.28 -26.85
CA ASP A 442 10.25 11.08 -27.50
C ASP A 442 11.12 10.25 -28.46
N GLY A 443 11.80 10.94 -29.37
CA GLY A 443 12.47 10.31 -30.52
C GLY A 443 13.65 9.41 -30.17
N ASP A 444 14.15 9.48 -28.93
CA ASP A 444 15.24 8.65 -28.43
C ASP A 444 14.76 7.28 -27.90
N VAL A 445 13.45 7.11 -27.65
CA VAL A 445 12.87 5.84 -27.18
C VAL A 445 12.51 4.96 -28.38
N THR A 446 13.10 3.77 -28.46
CA THR A 446 12.96 2.86 -29.62
C THR A 446 12.38 1.49 -29.27
N ALA A 447 12.34 1.17 -27.98
CA ALA A 447 11.70 0.00 -27.41
C ALA A 447 11.06 0.34 -26.06
N ALA A 448 10.35 -0.62 -25.47
CA ALA A 448 9.92 -0.54 -24.08
C ALA A 448 9.89 -1.94 -23.47
N GLN A 449 10.18 -2.06 -22.17
CA GLN A 449 9.81 -3.25 -21.40
C GLN A 449 8.41 -3.04 -20.82
N VAL A 450 7.54 -4.02 -21.02
CA VAL A 450 6.17 -4.03 -20.52
C VAL A 450 6.03 -5.23 -19.58
N TYR A 451 5.71 -4.95 -18.33
CA TYR A 451 5.42 -5.93 -17.29
C TYR A 451 3.90 -6.01 -17.14
N GLN A 452 3.29 -7.11 -17.58
CA GLN A 452 1.85 -7.28 -17.64
C GLN A 452 1.50 -8.77 -17.49
N LYS A 453 0.46 -9.08 -16.70
CA LYS A 453 -0.05 -10.45 -16.50
C LYS A 453 1.02 -11.46 -16.10
N GLY A 454 1.90 -11.08 -15.18
CA GLY A 454 2.95 -11.98 -14.70
C GLY A 454 4.16 -12.12 -15.63
N GLU A 455 4.18 -11.41 -16.76
CA GLU A 455 5.21 -11.54 -17.78
C GLU A 455 5.88 -10.21 -18.11
N MET A 456 7.18 -10.25 -18.41
CA MET A 456 7.91 -9.12 -18.99
C MET A 456 8.13 -9.37 -20.49
N LYS A 457 7.84 -8.36 -21.32
CA LYS A 457 8.10 -8.38 -22.76
C LYS A 457 8.84 -7.11 -23.18
N THR A 458 9.85 -7.25 -24.04
CA THR A 458 10.46 -6.10 -24.72
C THR A 458 9.78 -5.89 -26.06
N VAL A 459 9.20 -4.71 -26.25
CA VAL A 459 8.44 -4.32 -27.45
C VAL A 459 9.26 -3.30 -28.24
N LYS A 460 9.58 -3.60 -29.50
CA LYS A 460 10.19 -2.60 -30.40
C LYS A 460 9.11 -1.63 -30.88
N LEU A 461 9.40 -0.33 -30.81
CA LEU A 461 8.44 0.70 -31.15
C LEU A 461 8.56 1.05 -32.64
N THR A 462 7.41 1.24 -33.29
CA THR A 462 7.34 1.87 -34.61
C THR A 462 6.88 3.31 -34.41
N ASP A 463 7.56 4.27 -35.02
CA ASP A 463 7.29 5.70 -34.85
C ASP A 463 7.28 6.18 -33.38
N HIS A 464 8.06 5.52 -32.51
CA HIS A 464 8.11 5.75 -31.05
C HIS A 464 6.78 5.49 -30.32
N LYS A 465 5.91 4.66 -30.90
CA LYS A 465 4.59 4.32 -30.34
C LYS A 465 4.59 2.95 -29.69
N LEU A 466 4.09 2.90 -28.46
CA LEU A 466 3.72 1.69 -27.75
C LEU A 466 2.19 1.62 -27.64
N THR A 467 1.59 0.53 -28.10
CA THR A 467 0.17 0.24 -27.90
C THR A 467 0.02 -0.89 -26.88
N LEU A 468 -0.81 -0.67 -25.88
CA LEU A 468 -1.10 -1.57 -24.76
C LEU A 468 -2.58 -1.95 -24.80
N GLU A 469 -2.85 -3.22 -24.55
CA GLU A 469 -4.19 -3.77 -24.39
C GLU A 469 -4.37 -4.14 -22.92
N LEU A 470 -5.22 -3.42 -22.20
CA LEU A 470 -5.53 -3.69 -20.79
C LEU A 470 -6.91 -4.34 -20.70
N GLU A 471 -7.04 -5.41 -19.94
CA GLU A 471 -8.36 -5.94 -19.59
C GLU A 471 -9.07 -5.00 -18.60
N SER A 472 -10.33 -5.27 -18.31
CA SER A 472 -11.05 -4.52 -17.26
C SER A 472 -10.33 -4.68 -15.92
N GLY A 473 -10.09 -3.55 -15.26
CA GLY A 473 -9.28 -3.47 -14.04
C GLY A 473 -7.79 -3.80 -14.21
N GLY A 474 -7.34 -4.17 -15.42
CA GLY A 474 -5.95 -4.54 -15.66
C GLY A 474 -4.99 -3.35 -15.67
N GLY A 475 -3.73 -3.63 -15.39
CA GLY A 475 -2.65 -2.65 -15.48
C GLY A 475 -1.35 -3.26 -15.98
N CYS A 476 -0.37 -2.40 -16.25
CA CYS A 476 1.00 -2.80 -16.58
C CYS A 476 2.01 -1.76 -16.11
N PHE A 477 3.26 -2.20 -15.90
CA PHE A 477 4.38 -1.30 -15.66
C PHE A 477 5.25 -1.21 -16.92
N VAL A 478 5.54 0.00 -17.38
CA VAL A 478 6.24 0.27 -18.64
C VAL A 478 7.55 1.00 -18.38
N LEU A 479 8.64 0.46 -18.92
CA LEU A 479 9.95 1.12 -18.95
C LEU A 479 10.32 1.49 -20.38
N PRO A 480 10.44 2.78 -20.73
CA PRO A 480 10.95 3.20 -22.03
C PRO A 480 12.44 2.84 -22.18
N LEU A 481 12.80 2.37 -23.37
CA LEU A 481 14.16 2.03 -23.80
C LEU A 481 14.48 2.78 -25.10
#